data_AF-A0A2Z5DH54-F1
#
_entry.id   AF-A0A2Z5DH54-F1
#
_cell.length_a   1.000
_cell.length_b   1.000
_cell.length_c   1.000
_cell.angle_alpha   90.00
_cell.angle_beta   90.00
_cell.angle_gamma   90.00
#
_symmetry.space_group_name_H-M   'P 1'
#
loop_
_entity.id
_entity.type
_entity.pdbx_description
1 polymer ?
#
loop_
_entity_poly.entity_id
_entity_poly.type
_entity_poly.pdbx_seq_one_letter_code
_entity_poly.pdbx_strand_id
1 'polypeptide(L)'
;ALIMSIAILFFLPILHTSKSQGLQFYPMNQILFWYMFIIVILLTWIGARPVEDPYILTGQILTVLYFLYYIINPIVSKIWDKTLNY
;
A
#
# COMPACT_ATOMS: atom_id res chain seq x y z
N ALA A 1 -8.32 -3.94 12.99
CA ALA A 1 -7.20 -3.50 12.13
C ALA A 1 -6.02 -4.48 12.15
N LEU A 2 -5.45 -4.85 13.30
CA LEU A 2 -4.19 -5.61 13.37
C LEU A 2 -4.24 -7.01 12.73
N ILE A 3 -5.26 -7.82 13.01
CA ILE A 3 -5.43 -9.13 12.33
C ILE A 3 -5.64 -8.93 10.82
N MET A 4 -6.37 -7.88 10.45
CA MET A 4 -6.67 -7.54 9.05
C MET A 4 -5.43 -7.08 8.28
N SER A 5 -4.49 -6.38 8.92
CA SER A 5 -3.22 -5.95 8.30
C SER A 5 -2.26 -7.10 8.04
N ILE A 6 -2.38 -8.21 8.79
CA ILE A 6 -1.64 -9.45 8.47
C ILE A 6 -2.40 -10.25 7.42
N ALA A 7 -3.73 -10.34 7.56
CA ALA A 7 -4.58 -11.08 6.64
C ALA A 7 -4.51 -10.56 5.20
N ILE A 8 -4.33 -9.25 5.00
CA ILE A 8 -4.26 -8.64 3.67
C ILE A 8 -3.08 -9.15 2.84
N LEU A 9 -2.01 -9.63 3.48
CA LEU A 9 -0.86 -10.22 2.79
C LEU A 9 -1.21 -11.52 2.07
N PHE A 10 -2.17 -12.30 2.58
CA PHE A 10 -2.63 -13.51 1.88
C PHE A 10 -3.38 -13.19 0.58
N PHE A 11 -3.94 -11.99 0.47
CA PHE A 11 -4.58 -11.52 -0.76
C PHE A 11 -3.60 -10.93 -1.77
N LEU A 12 -2.35 -10.67 -1.38
CA LEU A 12 -1.31 -10.11 -2.23
C LEU A 12 -1.08 -10.90 -3.54
N PRO A 13 -0.97 -12.25 -3.56
CA PRO A 13 -0.84 -13.00 -4.81
C PRO A 13 -2.06 -12.87 -5.73
N ILE A 14 -3.26 -12.64 -5.19
CA ILE A 14 -4.50 -12.47 -5.96
C ILE A 14 -4.61 -11.03 -6.51
N LEU A 15 -4.16 -10.05 -5.73
CA LEU A 15 -4.17 -8.63 -6.08
C LEU A 15 -3.08 -8.28 -7.10
N HIS A 16 -2.04 -9.10 -7.23
CA HIS A 16 -0.97 -8.88 -8.20
C HIS A 16 -1.38 -9.32 -9.61
N THR A 17 -2.18 -8.49 -10.30
CA THR A 17 -2.67 -8.76 -11.65
C THR A 17 -1.79 -8.16 -12.76
N SER A 18 -0.49 -7.99 -12.54
CA SER A 18 0.40 -7.44 -13.57
C SER A 18 0.77 -8.52 -14.59
N LYS A 19 0.74 -8.18 -15.89
CA LYS A 19 1.11 -9.10 -16.97
C LYS A 19 2.62 -9.34 -17.07
N SER A 20 3.44 -8.42 -16.56
CA SER A 20 4.88 -8.62 -16.44
C SER A 20 5.31 -8.84 -14.98
N GLN A 21 6.32 -9.70 -14.78
CA GLN A 21 6.75 -10.19 -13.46
C GLN A 21 7.57 -9.18 -12.64
N GLY A 22 8.04 -8.08 -13.25
CA GLY A 22 8.96 -7.14 -12.60
C GLY A 22 8.37 -5.76 -12.37
N LEU A 23 8.47 -5.25 -11.14
CA LEU A 23 8.16 -3.85 -10.81
C LEU A 23 8.98 -2.83 -11.62
N GLN A 24 10.13 -3.27 -12.18
CA GLN A 24 10.99 -2.47 -13.05
C GLN A 24 10.27 -1.95 -14.31
N PHE A 25 9.25 -2.68 -14.79
CA PHE A 25 8.47 -2.29 -15.97
C PHE A 25 7.23 -1.44 -15.64
N TYR A 26 6.95 -1.22 -14.35
CA TYR A 26 5.83 -0.41 -13.85
C TYR A 26 6.35 0.73 -12.96
N PRO A 27 6.90 1.82 -13.55
CA PRO A 27 7.43 2.95 -12.77
C PRO A 27 6.39 3.57 -11.83
N MET A 28 5.11 3.57 -12.21
CA MET A 28 4.03 4.06 -11.33
C MET A 28 3.84 3.17 -10.09
N ASN A 29 3.90 1.84 -10.26
CA ASN A 29 3.81 0.91 -9.14
C ASN A 29 5.06 0.96 -8.24
N GLN A 30 6.23 1.31 -8.79
CA GLN A 30 7.45 1.53 -8.00
C GLN A 30 7.31 2.73 -7.05
N ILE A 31 6.70 3.83 -7.50
CA ILE A 31 6.41 4.98 -6.63
C ILE A 31 5.44 4.58 -5.51
N LEU A 32 4.37 3.84 -5.86
CA LEU A 32 3.40 3.35 -4.87
C LEU A 32 4.05 2.43 -3.82
N PHE A 33 4.99 1.58 -4.23
CA PHE A 33 5.74 0.72 -3.31
C PHE A 33 6.56 1.53 -2.30
N TRP A 34 7.29 2.56 -2.74
CA TRP A 34 8.02 3.44 -1.83
C TRP A 34 7.10 4.21 -0.89
N TYR A 35 5.92 4.61 -1.36
CA TYR A 35 4.91 5.23 -0.52
C TYR A 35 4.42 4.27 0.59
N MET A 36 4.12 3.01 0.25
CA MET A 36 3.78 1.98 1.22
C MET A 36 4.90 1.78 2.25
N PHE A 37 6.16 1.74 1.81
CA PHE A 37 7.31 1.61 2.70
C PHE A 37 7.39 2.75 3.72
N ILE A 38 7.19 4.00 3.27
CA ILE A 38 7.14 5.17 4.16
C ILE A 38 5.98 5.07 5.16
N ILE A 39 4.79 4.63 4.72
CA ILE A 39 3.62 4.46 5.61
C ILE A 39 3.91 3.44 6.71
N VAL A 40 4.55 2.31 6.39
CA VAL A 40 4.89 1.28 7.40
C VAL A 40 5.86 1.82 8.44
N ILE A 41 6.86 2.61 8.02
CA ILE A 41 7.80 3.28 8.94
C ILE A 41 7.04 4.25 9.85
N LEU A 42 6.15 5.07 9.29
CA LEU A 42 5.37 6.05 10.06
C LEU A 42 4.38 5.37 11.03
N LEU A 43 3.72 4.28 10.62
CA LEU A 43 2.85 3.49 11.50
C LEU A 43 3.63 2.87 12.66
N THR A 44 4.84 2.38 12.40
CA THR A 44 5.73 1.87 13.45
C THR A 44 6.13 2.98 14.42
N TRP A 45 6.44 4.17 13.90
CA TRP A 45 6.78 5.34 14.71
C TRP A 45 5.60 5.81 15.59
N ILE A 46 4.39 5.88 15.04
CA ILE A 46 3.18 6.24 15.80
C ILE A 46 2.86 5.19 16.87
N GLY A 47 3.07 3.90 16.58
CA GLY A 47 2.86 2.83 17.56
C GLY A 47 3.74 2.95 18.81
N ALA A 48 4.86 3.66 18.74
CA ALA A 48 5.76 3.93 19.86
C ALA A 48 5.45 5.24 20.60
N ARG A 49 4.50 6.05 20.14
CA ARG A 49 4.10 7.32 20.75
C ARG A 49 2.91 7.14 21.71
N PRO A 50 2.77 7.99 22.74
CA PRO A 50 1.60 7.96 23.61
C PRO A 50 0.31 8.24 22.82
N VAL A 51 -0.79 7.68 23.30
CA VAL A 51 -2.12 7.80 22.68
C VAL A 51 -2.75 9.14 23.07
N GLU A 52 -2.17 10.22 22.55
CA GLU A 52 -2.58 11.61 22.76
C GLU A 52 -2.83 12.30 21.42
N ASP A 53 -3.65 13.34 21.40
CA ASP A 53 -3.78 14.19 20.23
C ASP A 53 -2.47 14.98 20.01
N PRO A 54 -1.94 15.08 18.77
CA PRO A 54 -2.54 14.73 17.48
C PRO A 54 -2.16 13.33 16.92
N TYR A 55 -1.51 12.48 17.73
CA TYR A 55 -1.01 11.17 17.29
C TYR A 55 -2.13 10.17 16.94
N ILE A 56 -3.30 10.31 17.57
CA ILE A 56 -4.48 9.48 17.29
C ILE A 56 -4.96 9.72 15.85
N LEU A 57 -5.18 10.99 15.48
CA LEU A 57 -5.67 11.36 14.15
C LEU A 57 -4.68 10.97 13.05
N THR A 58 -3.38 11.20 13.28
CA THR A 58 -2.33 10.82 12.32
C THR A 58 -2.25 9.29 12.15
N GLY A 59 -2.37 8.53 13.24
CA GLY A 59 -2.46 7.06 13.17
C GLY A 59 -3.65 6.59 12.35
N GLN A 60 -4.84 7.17 12.56
CA GLN A 60 -6.03 6.84 11.78
C GLN A 60 -5.83 7.11 10.28
N ILE A 61 -5.32 8.29 9.91
CA ILE A 61 -5.06 8.64 8.51
C ILE A 61 -4.07 7.65 7.87
N LEU A 62 -2.96 7.32 8.56
CA LEU A 62 -1.98 6.37 8.04
C LEU A 62 -2.55 4.96 7.88
N THR A 63 -3.41 4.49 8.80
CA THR A 63 -4.05 3.18 8.65
C THR A 63 -4.99 3.13 7.46
N VAL A 64 -5.74 4.20 7.20
CA VAL A 64 -6.61 4.32 6.01
C VAL A 64 -5.77 4.28 4.74
N LEU A 65 -4.67 5.04 4.69
CA LEU A 65 -3.75 5.05 3.55
C LEU A 65 -3.10 3.67 3.31
N TYR A 66 -2.76 2.94 4.38
CA TYR A 66 -2.23 1.58 4.29
C TYR A 66 -3.22 0.61 3.62
N PHE A 67 -4.49 0.61 4.02
CA PHE A 67 -5.49 -0.26 3.38
C PHE A 67 -5.84 0.19 1.96
N LEU A 68 -5.87 1.50 1.69
CA LEU A 68 -6.10 2.06 0.36
C LEU A 68 -5.04 1.61 -0.65
N TYR A 69 -3.78 1.48 -0.24
CA TYR A 69 -2.70 1.01 -1.11
C TYR A 69 -3.03 -0.31 -1.79
N TYR A 70 -3.57 -1.29 -1.06
CA TYR A 70 -3.89 -2.61 -1.60
C TYR A 70 -5.02 -2.59 -2.64
N ILE A 71 -5.88 -1.57 -2.61
CA ILE A 71 -6.95 -1.36 -3.61
C ILE A 71 -6.40 -0.59 -4.82
N ILE A 72 -5.57 0.42 -4.58
CA ILE A 72 -5.03 1.30 -5.64
C ILE A 72 -4.00 0.56 -6.50
N ASN A 73 -3.14 -0.27 -5.90
CA ASN A 73 -2.07 -0.97 -6.61
C ASN A 73 -2.56 -1.81 -7.83
N PRO A 74 -3.56 -2.70 -7.72
CA PRO A 74 -4.09 -3.44 -8.86
C PRO A 74 -4.75 -2.54 -9.92
N ILE A 75 -5.40 -1.44 -9.51
CA ILE A 75 -6.03 -0.49 -10.44
C ILE A 75 -4.94 0.19 -11.29
N VAL A 76 -3.88 0.66 -10.66
CA VAL A 76 -2.77 1.32 -11.34
C VAL A 76 -2.02 0.35 -12.26
N SER A 77 -1.80 -0.90 -11.83
CA SER A 77 -1.23 -1.94 -12.69
C SER A 77 -2.07 -2.16 -13.96
N LYS A 78 -3.40 -2.28 -13.82
CA LYS A 78 -4.30 -2.49 -14.96
C LYS A 78 -4.35 -1.28 -15.90
N ILE A 79 -4.33 -0.07 -15.35
CA ILE A 79 -4.28 1.15 -16.16
C ILE A 79 -2.97 1.18 -16.97
N TRP A 80 -1.85 0.84 -16.33
CA TRP A 80 -0.55 0.81 -16.99
C TRP A 80 -0.50 -0.25 -18.10
N ASP A 81 -1.02 -1.45 -17.85
CA ASP A 81 -1.12 -2.50 -18.87
C ASP A 81 -1.93 -2.02 -20.09
N LYS A 82 -3.04 -1.33 -19.85
CA LYS A 82 -3.85 -0.73 -20.92
C LYS A 82 -3.07 0.34 -21.71
N THR A 83 -2.26 1.16 -21.05
CA THR A 83 -1.43 2.17 -21.73
C THR A 83 -0.31 1.54 -22.58
N LEU A 84 0.20 0.38 -22.17
CA LEU A 84 1.23 -0.36 -22.90
C LEU A 84 0.67 -1.24 -24.03
N ASN A 85 -0.63 -1.15 -24.35
CA ASN A 85 -1.32 -1.99 -25.33
C ASN A 85 -1.19 -3.50 -25.05
N TYR A 86 -1.15 -3.90 -23.76
CA TYR A 86 -1.18 -5.30 -23.34
C TYR A 86 -2.55 -5.76 -22.88
#